data_AF-A0A1H1GKH5-F1
#
_entry.id   AF-A0A1H1GKH5-F1
#
_cell.length_a   1.000
_cell.length_b   1.000
_cell.length_c   1.000
_cell.angle_alpha   90.00
_cell.angle_beta   90.00
_cell.angle_gamma   90.00
#
_symmetry.space_group_name_H-M   'P 1'
#
loop_
_entity.id
_entity.type
_entity.pdbx_description
1 polymer ?
#
loop_
_entity_poly.entity_id
_entity_poly.type
_entity_poly.pdbx_seq_one_letter_code
_entity_poly.pdbx_strand_id
1 'polypeptide(L)' 'MADPNNPGQFGNRTDTEEQARKGGENSPGQFGSTEGADPHEAGRKGAEAQPEEAKARGGEHSHSGR' A
#
# COMPACT_ATOMS: atom_id res chain seq x y z
N MET A 1 3.52 -22.67 -7.54
CA MET A 1 2.05 -22.49 -7.47
C MET A 1 1.62 -22.60 -6.01
N ALA A 2 0.51 -21.98 -5.64
CA ALA A 2 -0.08 -22.15 -4.30
C ALA A 2 -0.42 -23.63 -4.04
N ASP A 3 -0.20 -24.11 -2.81
CA ASP A 3 -0.56 -25.47 -2.41
C ASP A 3 -2.03 -25.49 -2.01
N PRO A 4 -2.93 -26.14 -2.78
CA PRO A 4 -4.37 -26.15 -2.49
C PRO A 4 -4.73 -26.84 -1.17
N ASN A 5 -3.83 -27.64 -0.58
CA ASN A 5 -4.07 -28.35 0.67
C ASN A 5 -3.59 -27.60 1.91
N ASN A 6 -3.02 -26.40 1.75
CA ASN A 6 -2.58 -25.59 2.87
C ASN A 6 -3.74 -24.67 3.34
N PRO A 7 -4.40 -24.96 4.46
CA PRO A 7 -5.55 -24.16 4.91
C PRO A 7 -5.16 -22.74 5.36
N GLY A 8 -3.88 -22.49 5.66
CA GLY A 8 -3.36 -21.17 6.03
C GLY A 8 -3.04 -20.29 4.82
N GLN A 9 -3.06 -20.83 3.61
CA GLN A 9 -2.77 -20.10 2.39
C GLN A 9 -4.04 -19.43 1.85
N PHE A 10 -3.90 -18.15 1.49
CA PHE A 10 -4.96 -17.37 0.87
C PHE A 10 -5.41 -18.04 -0.45
N GLY A 11 -6.73 -18.14 -0.68
CA GLY A 11 -7.30 -18.84 -1.83
C GLY A 11 -7.87 -20.23 -1.50
N ASN A 12 -7.40 -20.87 -0.43
CA ASN A 12 -7.76 -22.26 -0.12
C ASN A 12 -8.94 -22.41 0.84
N ARG A 13 -9.45 -21.30 1.39
CA ARG A 13 -10.65 -21.30 2.21
C ARG A 13 -11.87 -21.01 1.34
N THR A 14 -12.99 -21.66 1.66
CA THR A 14 -14.26 -21.48 0.93
C THR A 14 -14.81 -20.04 1.03
N ASP A 15 -14.39 -19.29 2.05
CA ASP A 15 -14.78 -17.89 2.29
C ASP A 15 -13.81 -16.86 1.65
N THR A 16 -12.76 -17.30 0.94
CA THR A 16 -11.73 -16.40 0.40
C THR A 16 -12.32 -15.37 -0.56
N GLU A 17 -13.19 -15.78 -1.48
CA GLU A 17 -13.79 -14.86 -2.46
C GLU A 17 -14.66 -13.79 -1.79
N GLU A 18 -15.46 -14.19 -0.79
CA GLU A 18 -16.30 -13.28 -0.03
C GLU A 18 -15.45 -12.28 0.78
N GLN A 19 -14.37 -12.74 1.40
CA GLN A 19 -13.44 -11.87 2.13
C GLN A 19 -12.69 -10.92 1.21
N ALA A 20 -12.22 -11.39 0.05
CA ALA A 20 -11.56 -10.54 -0.94
C ALA A 20 -12.51 -9.45 -1.44
N ARG A 21 -13.77 -9.81 -1.73
CA ARG A 21 -14.81 -8.86 -2.13
C ARG A 21 -15.09 -7.84 -1.03
N LYS A 22 -15.39 -8.28 0.20
CA LYS A 22 -15.62 -7.36 1.33
C LYS A 22 -14.42 -6.47 1.60
N GLY A 23 -13.19 -6.98 1.50
CA GLY A 23 -11.97 -6.20 1.64
C GLY A 23 -11.85 -5.11 0.58
N GLY A 24 -12.16 -5.44 -0.68
CA GLY A 24 -12.18 -4.47 -1.78
C GLY A 24 -13.31 -3.44 -1.68
N GLU A 25 -14.50 -3.86 -1.23
CA GLU A 25 -15.64 -2.96 -0.98
C GLU A 25 -15.37 -1.99 0.18
N ASN A 26 -14.72 -2.46 1.26
CA ASN A 26 -14.37 -1.62 2.42
C ASN A 26 -13.08 -0.81 2.23
N SER A 27 -12.25 -1.17 1.25
CA SER A 27 -11.06 -0.42 0.87
C SER A 27 -11.02 -0.28 -0.65
N PRO A 28 -11.94 0.54 -1.22
CA PRO A 28 -11.78 0.97 -2.60
C PRO A 28 -10.46 1.73 -2.62
N GLY A 29 -9.46 1.18 -3.30
CA GLY A 29 -8.12 1.78 -3.32
C GLY A 29 -8.24 3.26 -3.66
N GLN A 30 -7.79 4.12 -2.75
CA GLN A 30 -8.03 5.56 -2.81
C GLN A 30 -6.98 6.32 -3.64
N PHE A 31 -6.21 5.61 -4.46
CA PHE A 31 -5.14 6.21 -5.24
C PHE A 31 -5.72 6.93 -6.46
N GLY A 32 -5.91 8.24 -6.36
CA GLY A 32 -6.42 9.09 -7.44
C GLY A 32 -7.95 9.16 -7.56
N SER A 33 -8.70 8.55 -6.63
CA SER A 33 -10.15 8.72 -6.51
C SER A 33 -10.50 10.06 -5.85
N THR A 34 -11.65 10.65 -6.18
CA THR A 34 -12.14 11.91 -5.59
C THR A 34 -12.32 11.85 -4.07
N GLU A 35 -12.51 10.65 -3.53
CA GLU A 35 -12.67 10.33 -2.10
C GLU A 35 -11.35 9.93 -1.43
N GLY A 36 -10.26 9.90 -2.19
CA GLY A 36 -8.93 9.59 -1.70
C GLY A 36 -8.19 10.80 -1.17
N ALA A 37 -7.15 10.55 -0.38
CA ALA A 37 -6.27 11.63 0.06
C ALA A 37 -5.63 12.29 -1.17
N ASP A 38 -5.70 13.63 -1.25
CA ASP A 38 -4.99 14.38 -2.30
C ASP A 38 -3.52 13.95 -2.29
N PRO A 39 -3.00 13.37 -3.39
CA PRO A 39 -1.63 12.89 -3.45
C PRO A 39 -0.59 13.97 -3.11
N HIS A 40 -0.89 15.25 -3.39
CA HIS A 40 -0.03 16.37 -3.03
C HIS A 40 -0.06 16.64 -1.52
N GLU A 41 -1.24 16.61 -0.89
CA GLU A 41 -1.36 16.79 0.56
C GLU A 41 -0.79 15.58 1.33
N ALA A 42 -1.08 14.36 0.87
CA ALA A 42 -0.52 13.13 1.42
C ALA A 42 1.01 13.09 1.29
N GLY A 43 1.55 13.53 0.15
CA GLY A 43 2.99 13.67 -0.06
C GLY A 43 3.63 14.68 0.90
N ARG A 44 3.00 15.85 1.10
CA ARG A 44 3.48 16.84 2.08
C ARG A 44 3.47 16.31 3.50
N LYS A 45 2.35 15.73 3.97
CA LYS A 45 2.25 15.10 5.30
C LYS A 45 3.26 13.98 5.48
N GLY A 46 3.47 13.16 4.45
CA GLY A 46 4.51 12.12 4.45
C GLY A 46 5.91 12.70 4.64
N ALA A 47 6.23 13.80 3.95
CA ALA A 47 7.52 14.49 4.05
C ALA A 47 7.73 15.22 5.39
N GLU A 48 6.65 15.67 6.04
CA GLU A 48 6.65 16.28 7.38
C GLU A 48 6.78 15.23 8.50
N ALA A 49 6.15 14.06 8.31
CA ALA A 49 6.21 12.95 9.27
C ALA A 49 7.53 12.17 9.24
N GLN A 50 8.37 12.40 8.22
CA GLN A 50 9.68 11.76 8.13
C GLN A 50 10.69 12.46 9.06
N PRO A 51 11.37 11.72 9.96
CA PRO A 51 12.47 12.29 10.74
C PRO A 51 13.60 12.76 9.80
N GLU A 52 14.27 13.85 10.18
CA GLU A 52 15.36 14.49 9.42
C GLU A 52 16.39 13.48 8.89
N GLU A 53 16.77 12.50 9.72
CA GLU A 53 17.72 11.44 9.39
C GLU A 53 17.23 10.49 8.30
N ALA A 54 15.92 10.19 8.26
CA ALA A 54 15.32 9.35 7.23
C ALA A 54 15.24 10.10 5.88
N LYS A 55 14.96 11.41 5.93
CA LYS A 55 14.96 12.28 4.74
C LYS A 55 16.37 12.40 4.14
N ALA A 56 17.40 12.53 4.98
CA ALA A 56 18.79 12.54 4.56
C ALA A 56 19.18 11.22 3.87
N ARG A 57 18.91 10.07 4.51
CA ARG A 57 19.22 8.74 3.95
C ARG A 57 18.45 8.42 2.67
N GLY A 58 17.19 8.83 2.56
CA GLY A 58 16.42 8.70 1.31
C GLY A 58 16.96 9.58 0.18
N GLY A 59 17.41 10.79 0.52
CA GLY A 59 18.06 11.71 -0.42
C GLY A 59 19.37 11.17 -0.98
N GLU A 60 20.18 10.47 -0.19
CA GLU A 60 21.48 9.90 -0.59
C GLU A 60 21.41 9.07 -1.89
N HIS A 61 20.31 8.36 -2.15
CA HIS A 61 20.12 7.56 -3.36
C HIS A 61 19.66 8.35 -4.60
N SER A 62 19.20 9.60 -4.43
CA SER A 62 18.61 10.42 -5.50
C SER A 62 19.65 11.09 -6.41
N HIS A 63 20.95 10.99 -6.08
CA HIS A 63 22.05 11.69 -6.76
C HIS A 63 22.70 10.88 -7.90
N SER A 64 22.17 9.70 -8.24
CA SER A 64 22.79 8.79 -9.22
C SER A 64 22.14 8.79 -10.60
N GLY A 65 21.48 9.89 -10.97
CA GLY A 65 21.06 10.14 -12.37
C GLY A 65 22.08 11.03 -13.09
N ARG A 66 23.15 10.44 -13.62
CA ARG A 66 23.97 11.04 -14.69
C ARG A 66 23.77 10.25 -15.98
#